data_AF-A0A3Q2QQP0-F1
#
_entry.id   AF-A0A3Q2QQP0-F1
#
_cell.length_a   1.000
_cell.length_b   1.000
_cell.length_c   1.000
_cell.angle_alpha   90.00
_cell.angle_beta   90.00
_cell.angle_gamma   90.00
#
_symmetry.space_group_name_H-M   'P 1'
#
loop_
_entity.id
_entity.type
_entity.pdbx_description
1 polymer ?
#
loop_
_entity_poly.entity_id
_entity_poly.type
_entity_poly.pdbx_seq_one_letter_code
_entity_poly.pdbx_strand_id
1 'polypeptide(L)'
;MEKKLGGLRKNPTPLSPDFAFRSMLPASLKGQSDPFNYNEREAELEAEVAMLRKKTEALDRVITPLETNVKCHQHFYDREIYNIRKFITKVEKKPLDAKIMFENAVKSKQDCSVALEKLLKETVILKSEFEKAEDVLNRNKSYKTVLLNLAPPEWREAKEAEHLKAKDALKEHNCEPEETTDKKGEEAALKSGPKGTLPLESKLSVPEGENQLTNSSLLSGVGEEEKTAEIYFTDPFDVVVLQSELTDQVLFLIENATERDRMLEQSLETTLAIVKEDEKKLTKQENNLKSRTEMEIKRGVVLRKQVQLHNSLKTQDQDIMLEALSRKVTEVHSCCVESRPLNLATLEKLCSIEYRMVGLLQQIENIPEDMFQTLWKIKDSERKARLHEQKLLEEREKQKEKMNNCMRRVYREAKRYTGRKLMQRCIPVQKKAEVVAEPSAPVEEDPHAELLTEGWE
;
A
#
# COMPACT_ATOMS: atom_id res chain seq x y z
N MET A 1 39.55 -45.24 -4.53
CA MET A 1 39.56 -46.71 -4.78
C MET A 1 40.95 -47.09 -5.24
N GLU A 2 41.58 -48.04 -4.58
CA GLU A 2 42.88 -48.61 -4.98
C GLU A 2 42.72 -49.72 -6.04
N LYS A 3 43.86 -50.11 -6.64
CA LYS A 3 44.15 -51.40 -7.30
C LYS A 3 43.44 -51.70 -8.63
N LYS A 4 44.26 -51.79 -9.69
CA LYS A 4 44.85 -53.08 -10.06
C LYS A 4 46.23 -52.93 -10.73
N LEU A 5 47.17 -53.78 -10.30
CA LEU A 5 48.51 -53.99 -10.85
C LEU A 5 48.49 -55.17 -11.84
N GLY A 6 49.51 -55.31 -12.70
CA GLY A 6 49.86 -56.66 -13.19
C GLY A 6 50.71 -56.79 -14.46
N GLY A 7 52.05 -56.79 -14.32
CA GLY A 7 52.98 -57.45 -15.25
C GLY A 7 53.48 -56.63 -16.46
N LEU A 8 54.71 -56.83 -16.96
CA LEU A 8 55.81 -57.72 -16.53
C LEU A 8 57.16 -57.10 -16.97
N ARG A 9 58.22 -57.26 -16.16
CA ARG A 9 59.59 -56.81 -16.53
C ARG A 9 60.20 -57.71 -17.62
N LYS A 10 60.86 -57.11 -18.61
CA LYS A 10 62.16 -57.57 -19.14
C LYS A 10 63.00 -56.35 -19.51
N ASN A 11 64.09 -56.12 -18.78
CA ASN A 11 65.12 -55.16 -19.18
C ASN A 11 66.08 -55.85 -20.16
N PRO A 12 66.53 -55.16 -21.21
CA PRO A 12 67.87 -55.31 -21.73
C PRO A 12 68.76 -54.13 -21.30
N THR A 13 70.05 -54.45 -21.16
CA THR A 13 71.22 -53.63 -20.82
C THR A 13 71.27 -52.23 -21.46
N PRO A 14 71.77 -51.19 -20.77
CA PRO A 14 71.90 -49.85 -21.36
C PRO A 14 72.97 -49.81 -22.45
N LEU A 15 72.54 -49.62 -23.70
CA LEU A 15 73.41 -49.14 -24.77
C LEU A 15 73.50 -47.60 -24.70
N SER A 16 74.71 -47.06 -24.89
CA SER A 16 75.02 -45.65 -24.69
C SER A 16 74.09 -44.71 -25.50
N PRO A 17 73.61 -43.58 -24.93
CA PRO A 17 72.72 -42.64 -25.64
C PRO A 17 73.30 -42.06 -26.94
N ASP A 18 74.63 -41.99 -27.06
CA ASP A 18 75.32 -41.27 -28.14
C ASP A 18 75.09 -41.85 -29.55
N PHE A 19 74.82 -43.15 -29.68
CA PHE A 19 74.74 -43.76 -31.01
C PHE A 19 73.39 -43.55 -31.70
N ALA A 20 72.29 -43.56 -30.94
CA ALA A 20 70.93 -43.42 -31.48
C ALA A 20 70.60 -41.98 -31.89
N PHE A 21 71.13 -40.99 -31.16
CA PHE A 21 70.93 -39.57 -31.51
C PHE A 21 71.62 -39.22 -32.84
N ARG A 22 72.80 -39.82 -33.10
CA ARG A 22 73.62 -39.54 -34.29
C ARG A 22 73.05 -40.07 -35.60
N SER A 23 72.00 -40.90 -35.56
CA SER A 23 71.27 -41.40 -36.74
C SER A 23 69.96 -40.65 -37.05
N MET A 24 69.48 -39.78 -36.16
CA MET A 24 68.28 -38.95 -36.39
C MET A 24 68.59 -37.50 -36.77
N LEU A 25 69.85 -37.07 -36.66
CA LEU A 25 70.31 -35.76 -37.13
C LEU A 25 70.46 -35.77 -38.67
N PRO A 26 70.05 -34.69 -39.37
CA PRO A 26 70.25 -34.57 -40.82
C PRO A 26 71.74 -34.64 -41.19
N ALA A 27 72.03 -35.10 -42.41
CA ALA A 27 73.38 -35.39 -42.88
C ALA A 27 74.35 -34.18 -42.80
N SER A 28 73.82 -32.95 -42.73
CA SER A 28 74.54 -31.67 -42.66
C SER A 28 75.34 -31.41 -41.36
N LEU A 29 75.39 -32.40 -40.45
CA LEU A 29 76.23 -32.39 -39.23
C LEU A 29 77.29 -33.51 -39.18
N LYS A 30 77.46 -34.28 -40.27
CA LYS A 30 78.70 -35.05 -40.48
C LYS A 30 79.73 -34.12 -41.12
N GLY A 31 80.76 -33.74 -40.35
CA GLY A 31 81.82 -32.85 -40.81
C GLY A 31 82.71 -33.48 -41.89
N GLN A 32 82.27 -33.41 -43.14
CA GLN A 32 83.16 -33.33 -44.30
C GLN A 32 83.26 -31.86 -44.70
N SER A 33 84.50 -31.38 -44.83
CA SER A 33 84.83 -29.99 -45.12
C SER A 33 84.89 -29.77 -46.63
N ASP A 34 83.84 -29.21 -47.22
CA ASP A 34 83.93 -28.48 -48.48
C ASP A 34 84.04 -26.97 -48.19
N PRO A 35 84.98 -26.23 -48.81
CA PRO A 35 85.21 -24.80 -48.55
C PRO A 35 84.27 -23.90 -49.38
N PHE A 36 82.98 -24.21 -49.40
CA PHE A 36 81.87 -23.44 -49.97
C PHE A 36 80.62 -23.79 -49.13
N ASN A 37 79.72 -22.90 -48.71
CA ASN A 37 79.54 -21.47 -48.94
C ASN A 37 78.77 -20.94 -47.69
N TYR A 38 79.43 -20.19 -46.78
CA TYR A 38 78.80 -19.81 -45.49
C TYR A 38 77.47 -19.06 -45.68
N ASN A 39 77.41 -18.20 -46.70
CA ASN A 39 76.24 -17.40 -47.06
C ASN A 39 75.03 -18.25 -47.48
N GLU A 40 75.25 -19.48 -47.97
CA GLU A 40 74.21 -20.40 -48.44
C GLU A 40 73.57 -21.14 -47.26
N ARG A 41 74.40 -21.59 -46.30
CA ARG A 41 73.94 -22.12 -45.00
C ARG A 41 73.20 -21.06 -44.18
N GLU A 42 73.63 -19.80 -44.27
CA GLU A 42 72.96 -18.65 -43.66
C GLU A 42 71.59 -18.41 -44.31
N ALA A 43 71.50 -18.38 -45.64
CA ALA A 43 70.23 -18.25 -46.37
C ALA A 43 69.24 -19.40 -46.12
N GLU A 44 69.72 -20.64 -45.97
CA GLU A 44 68.89 -21.79 -45.56
C GLU A 44 68.26 -21.58 -44.17
N LEU A 45 69.06 -21.12 -43.19
CA LEU A 45 68.59 -20.83 -41.84
C LEU A 45 67.62 -19.64 -41.82
N GLU A 46 67.88 -18.59 -42.60
CA GLU A 46 66.95 -17.46 -42.76
C GLU A 46 65.61 -17.90 -43.35
N ALA A 47 65.62 -18.80 -44.35
CA ALA A 47 64.41 -19.35 -44.95
C ALA A 47 63.63 -20.23 -43.96
N GLU A 48 64.31 -21.06 -43.16
CA GLU A 48 63.67 -21.85 -42.10
C GLU A 48 63.07 -20.96 -41.01
N VAL A 49 63.80 -19.95 -40.54
CA VAL A 49 63.29 -18.95 -39.57
C VAL A 49 62.10 -18.17 -40.14
N ALA A 50 62.12 -17.81 -41.43
CA ALA A 50 60.99 -17.17 -42.10
C ALA A 50 59.76 -18.10 -42.21
N MET A 51 59.97 -19.39 -42.42
CA MET A 51 58.90 -20.41 -42.44
C MET A 51 58.31 -20.62 -41.04
N LEU A 52 59.15 -20.70 -40.01
CA LEU A 52 58.72 -20.75 -38.61
C LEU A 52 57.94 -19.49 -38.20
N ARG A 53 58.42 -18.28 -38.55
CA ARG A 53 57.69 -17.02 -38.32
C ARG A 53 56.30 -17.04 -38.95
N LYS A 54 56.18 -17.43 -40.23
CA LYS A 54 54.88 -17.59 -40.92
C LYS A 54 53.96 -18.59 -40.23
N LYS A 55 54.52 -19.69 -39.69
CA LYS A 55 53.75 -20.70 -38.94
C LYS A 55 53.27 -20.17 -37.59
N THR A 56 54.10 -19.41 -36.87
CA THR A 56 53.71 -18.72 -35.63
C THR A 56 52.60 -17.70 -35.91
N GLU A 57 52.75 -16.84 -36.92
CA GLU A 57 51.70 -15.90 -37.33
C GLU A 57 50.37 -16.59 -37.68
N ALA A 58 50.43 -17.77 -38.34
CA ALA A 58 49.24 -18.55 -38.66
C ALA A 58 48.56 -19.11 -37.41
N LEU A 59 49.34 -19.51 -36.40
CA LEU A 59 48.81 -19.94 -35.09
C LEU A 59 48.24 -18.74 -34.32
N ASP A 60 48.93 -17.59 -34.29
CA ASP A 60 48.47 -16.37 -33.60
C ASP A 60 47.13 -15.87 -34.15
N ARG A 61 46.91 -15.99 -35.48
CA ARG A 61 45.61 -15.68 -36.12
C ARG A 61 44.46 -16.57 -35.66
N VAL A 62 44.75 -17.77 -35.13
CA VAL A 62 43.75 -18.71 -34.57
C VAL A 62 43.65 -18.55 -33.04
N ILE A 63 44.77 -18.31 -32.35
CA ILE A 63 44.83 -18.14 -30.90
C ILE A 63 44.14 -16.83 -30.48
N THR A 64 44.42 -15.72 -31.15
CA THR A 64 43.85 -14.40 -30.79
C THR A 64 42.32 -14.34 -30.75
N PRO A 65 41.54 -14.87 -31.73
CA PRO A 65 40.08 -14.92 -31.62
C PRO A 65 39.57 -15.91 -30.56
N LEU A 66 40.31 -16.99 -30.28
CA LEU A 66 39.96 -17.91 -29.18
C LEU A 66 40.16 -17.24 -27.82
N GLU A 67 41.27 -16.52 -27.63
CA GLU A 67 41.54 -15.75 -26.41
C GLU A 67 40.51 -14.65 -26.17
N THR A 68 40.13 -13.88 -27.20
CA THR A 68 39.11 -12.84 -27.03
C THR A 68 37.76 -13.45 -26.71
N ASN A 69 37.38 -14.57 -27.34
CA ASN A 69 36.15 -15.28 -26.99
C ASN A 69 36.17 -15.81 -25.54
N VAL A 70 37.28 -16.38 -25.08
CA VAL A 70 37.46 -16.80 -23.67
C VAL A 70 37.34 -15.61 -22.72
N LYS A 71 37.99 -14.47 -23.01
CA LYS A 71 37.88 -13.24 -22.21
C LYS A 71 36.45 -12.69 -22.17
N CYS A 72 35.72 -12.73 -23.29
CA CYS A 72 34.30 -12.36 -23.34
C CYS A 72 33.43 -13.28 -22.48
N HIS A 73 33.64 -14.60 -22.53
CA HIS A 73 32.93 -15.54 -21.68
C HIS A 73 33.27 -15.37 -20.19
N GLN A 74 34.53 -15.12 -19.84
CA GLN A 74 34.95 -14.80 -18.47
C GLN A 74 34.21 -13.57 -17.93
N HIS A 75 34.21 -12.45 -18.68
CA HIS A 75 33.45 -11.25 -18.29
C HIS A 75 31.94 -11.48 -18.15
N PHE A 76 31.36 -12.37 -18.97
CA PHE A 76 29.96 -12.78 -18.82
C PHE A 76 29.73 -13.55 -17.51
N TYR A 77 30.55 -14.57 -17.22
CA TYR A 77 30.45 -15.33 -15.98
C TYR A 77 30.72 -14.48 -14.73
N ASP A 78 31.70 -13.57 -14.76
CA ASP A 78 31.96 -12.64 -13.65
C ASP A 78 30.76 -11.74 -13.37
N ARG A 79 30.08 -11.25 -14.42
CA ARG A 79 28.85 -10.45 -14.30
C ARG A 79 27.71 -11.25 -13.71
N GLU A 80 27.53 -12.50 -14.14
CA GLU A 80 26.51 -13.39 -13.58
C GLU A 80 26.81 -13.79 -12.13
N ILE A 81 28.07 -14.07 -11.79
CA ILE A 81 28.50 -14.32 -10.39
C ILE A 81 28.24 -13.08 -9.53
N TYR A 82 28.50 -11.87 -10.02
CA TYR A 82 28.16 -10.62 -9.33
C TYR A 82 26.64 -10.47 -9.14
N ASN A 83 25.84 -10.71 -10.18
CA ASN A 83 24.37 -10.66 -10.12
C ASN A 83 23.82 -11.66 -9.10
N ILE A 84 24.31 -12.90 -9.11
CA ILE A 84 23.94 -13.97 -8.19
C ILE A 84 24.33 -13.62 -6.75
N ARG A 85 25.55 -13.13 -6.49
CA ARG A 85 25.97 -12.67 -5.14
C ARG A 85 25.10 -11.52 -4.62
N LYS A 86 24.75 -10.57 -5.49
CA LYS A 86 23.84 -9.46 -5.17
C LYS A 86 22.40 -9.93 -4.93
N PHE A 87 21.98 -11.03 -5.55
CA PHE A 87 20.69 -11.66 -5.27
C PHE A 87 20.70 -12.41 -3.94
N ILE A 88 21.72 -13.24 -3.69
CA ILE A 88 21.91 -13.99 -2.43
C ILE A 88 21.90 -13.04 -1.23
N THR A 89 22.74 -11.99 -1.24
CA THR A 89 22.79 -11.01 -0.13
C THR A 89 21.46 -10.29 0.11
N LYS A 90 20.67 -10.01 -0.95
CA LYS A 90 19.30 -9.47 -0.81
C LYS A 90 18.32 -10.50 -0.23
N VAL A 91 18.46 -11.77 -0.57
CA VAL A 91 17.63 -12.86 -0.02
C VAL A 91 17.96 -13.12 1.44
N GLU A 92 19.24 -13.14 1.81
CA GLU A 92 19.73 -13.30 3.19
C GLU A 92 19.35 -12.12 4.10
N LYS A 93 19.30 -10.89 3.56
CA LYS A 93 18.89 -9.72 4.33
C LYS A 93 17.40 -9.73 4.72
N LYS A 94 16.50 -10.23 3.84
CA LYS A 94 15.05 -10.24 4.11
C LYS A 94 14.63 -10.89 5.44
N PRO A 95 15.06 -12.12 5.80
CA PRO A 95 14.72 -12.73 7.08
C PRO A 95 15.37 -12.02 8.27
N LEU A 96 16.53 -11.38 8.10
CA LEU A 96 17.16 -10.56 9.14
C LEU A 96 16.34 -9.30 9.43
N ASP A 97 15.96 -8.55 8.38
CA ASP A 97 15.09 -7.37 8.51
C ASP A 97 13.73 -7.76 9.14
N ALA A 98 13.12 -8.88 8.70
CA ALA A 98 11.88 -9.40 9.27
C ALA A 98 12.01 -9.81 10.75
N LYS A 99 13.13 -10.44 11.13
CA LYS A 99 13.44 -10.78 12.53
C LYS A 99 13.59 -9.53 13.39
N ILE A 100 14.29 -8.51 12.92
CA ILE A 100 14.45 -7.23 13.64
C ILE A 100 13.09 -6.53 13.83
N MET A 101 12.24 -6.51 12.78
CA MET A 101 10.88 -5.97 12.90
C MET A 101 10.04 -6.73 13.93
N PHE A 102 10.12 -8.06 13.94
CA PHE A 102 9.42 -8.89 14.93
C PHE A 102 9.92 -8.65 16.36
N GLU A 103 11.24 -8.62 16.58
CA GLU A 103 11.83 -8.34 17.90
C GLU A 103 11.44 -6.95 18.42
N ASN A 104 11.41 -5.93 17.56
CA ASN A 104 10.98 -4.58 17.92
C ASN A 104 9.47 -4.51 18.22
N ALA A 105 8.63 -5.23 17.46
CA ALA A 105 7.20 -5.33 17.75
C ALA A 105 6.92 -6.06 19.08
N VAL A 106 7.68 -7.11 19.40
CA VAL A 106 7.59 -7.81 20.70
C VAL A 106 8.02 -6.90 21.85
N LYS A 107 9.12 -6.15 21.71
CA LYS A 107 9.55 -5.15 22.71
C LYS A 107 8.47 -4.08 22.95
N SER A 108 7.99 -3.45 21.88
CA SER A 108 6.94 -2.43 21.97
C SER A 108 5.64 -2.97 22.61
N LYS A 109 5.26 -4.22 22.31
CA LYS A 109 4.13 -4.88 22.98
C LYS A 109 4.40 -5.09 24.48
N GLN A 110 5.61 -5.51 24.85
CA GLN A 110 6.02 -5.69 26.25
C GLN A 110 5.97 -4.36 27.02
N ASP A 111 6.53 -3.30 26.44
CA ASP A 111 6.53 -1.96 27.04
C ASP A 111 5.10 -1.44 27.24
N CYS A 112 4.22 -1.65 26.25
CA CYS A 112 2.80 -1.32 26.35
C CYS A 112 2.08 -2.15 27.43
N SER A 113 2.41 -3.44 27.58
CA SER A 113 1.87 -4.29 28.64
C SER A 113 2.27 -3.79 30.03
N VAL A 114 3.52 -3.38 30.22
CA VAL A 114 4.01 -2.81 31.49
C VAL A 114 3.32 -1.47 31.79
N ALA A 115 3.11 -0.63 30.78
CA ALA A 115 2.35 0.62 30.92
C ALA A 115 0.87 0.36 31.30
N LEU A 116 0.22 -0.63 30.68
CA LEU A 116 -1.14 -1.06 31.03
C LEU A 116 -1.23 -1.58 32.47
N GLU A 117 -0.27 -2.41 32.91
CA GLU A 117 -0.22 -2.86 34.31
C GLU A 117 -0.06 -1.69 35.31
N LYS A 118 0.71 -0.66 34.96
CA LYS A 118 0.85 0.55 35.79
C LYS A 118 -0.45 1.32 35.88
N LEU A 119 -1.09 1.60 34.73
CA LEU A 119 -2.39 2.28 34.69
C LEU A 119 -3.50 1.49 35.39
N LEU A 120 -3.46 0.15 35.33
CA LEU A 120 -4.40 -0.72 36.04
C LEU A 120 -4.21 -0.61 37.56
N LYS A 121 -2.96 -0.58 38.06
CA LYS A 121 -2.66 -0.34 39.49
C LYS A 121 -3.14 1.03 39.93
N GLU A 122 -2.89 2.08 39.14
CA GLU A 122 -3.38 3.45 39.41
C GLU A 122 -4.91 3.52 39.43
N THR A 123 -5.59 2.84 38.50
CA THR A 123 -7.06 2.74 38.45
C THR A 123 -7.65 2.06 39.69
N VAL A 124 -7.00 1.01 40.21
CA VAL A 124 -7.42 0.35 41.46
C VAL A 124 -7.25 1.26 42.67
N ILE A 125 -6.15 2.03 42.74
CA ILE A 125 -5.92 3.01 43.80
C ILE A 125 -7.02 4.09 43.77
N LEU A 126 -7.26 4.70 42.60
CA LEU A 126 -8.28 5.73 42.41
C LEU A 126 -9.70 5.24 42.73
N LYS A 127 -10.03 3.98 42.42
CA LYS A 127 -11.31 3.37 42.84
C LYS A 127 -11.42 3.31 44.37
N SER A 128 -10.37 2.86 45.06
CA SER A 128 -10.36 2.83 46.53
C SER A 128 -10.40 4.22 47.18
N GLU A 129 -9.95 5.27 46.48
CA GLU A 129 -10.05 6.66 46.93
C GLU A 129 -11.45 7.24 46.66
N PHE A 130 -12.05 6.90 45.52
CA PHE A 130 -13.44 7.23 45.21
C PHE A 130 -14.40 6.59 46.21
N GLU A 131 -14.24 5.29 46.52
CA GLU A 131 -15.04 4.58 47.52
C GLU A 131 -14.96 5.29 48.89
N LYS A 132 -13.76 5.67 49.35
CA LYS A 132 -13.57 6.44 50.61
C LYS A 132 -14.27 7.81 50.55
N ALA A 133 -14.22 8.50 49.41
CA ALA A 133 -14.87 9.80 49.23
C ALA A 133 -16.41 9.68 49.22
N GLU A 134 -16.94 8.64 48.58
CA GLU A 134 -18.37 8.31 48.58
C GLU A 134 -18.86 7.97 50.00
N ASP A 135 -18.07 7.21 50.74
CA ASP A 135 -18.29 6.89 52.16
C ASP A 135 -18.41 8.16 53.03
N VAL A 136 -17.50 9.13 52.84
CA VAL A 136 -17.55 10.43 53.53
C VAL A 136 -18.76 11.26 53.09
N LEU A 137 -19.07 11.27 51.79
CA LEU A 137 -20.26 11.93 51.25
C LEU A 137 -21.55 11.36 51.83
N ASN A 138 -21.65 10.04 51.98
CA ASN A 138 -22.82 9.37 52.54
C ASN A 138 -22.98 9.65 54.04
N ARG A 139 -21.88 9.68 54.82
CA ARG A 139 -21.91 10.18 56.21
C ARG A 139 -22.41 11.63 56.27
N ASN A 140 -21.94 12.51 55.40
CA ASN A 140 -22.40 13.91 55.33
C ASN A 140 -23.87 14.05 54.92
N LYS A 141 -24.39 13.20 54.01
CA LYS A 141 -25.83 13.11 53.71
C LYS A 141 -26.63 12.70 54.95
N SER A 142 -26.16 11.71 55.71
CA SER A 142 -26.79 11.27 56.97
C SER A 142 -26.76 12.37 58.04
N TYR A 143 -25.66 13.10 58.17
CA TYR A 143 -25.61 14.26 59.07
C TYR A 143 -26.59 15.35 58.62
N LYS A 144 -26.69 15.62 57.31
CA LYS A 144 -27.68 16.57 56.77
C LYS A 144 -29.12 16.15 57.10
N THR A 145 -29.49 14.87 56.98
CA THR A 145 -30.84 14.41 57.31
C THR A 145 -31.12 14.47 58.82
N VAL A 146 -30.15 14.11 59.68
CA VAL A 146 -30.28 14.25 61.13
C VAL A 146 -30.41 15.71 61.55
N LEU A 147 -29.57 16.60 61.01
CA LEU A 147 -29.64 18.05 61.28
C LEU A 147 -30.94 18.66 60.77
N LEU A 148 -31.44 18.26 59.60
CA LEU A 148 -32.77 18.65 59.12
C LEU A 148 -33.85 18.19 60.10
N ASN A 149 -33.80 16.94 60.57
CA ASN A 149 -34.80 16.41 61.50
C ASN A 149 -34.80 17.15 62.85
N LEU A 150 -33.64 17.52 63.37
CA LEU A 150 -33.47 18.31 64.59
C LEU A 150 -33.78 19.81 64.42
N ALA A 151 -33.87 20.33 63.19
CA ALA A 151 -34.10 21.74 62.95
C ALA A 151 -35.55 22.16 63.30
N PRO A 152 -35.74 23.33 63.94
CA PRO A 152 -37.07 23.88 64.24
C PRO A 152 -37.97 23.96 63.00
N PRO A 153 -39.28 23.70 63.12
CA PRO A 153 -40.21 23.67 61.99
C PRO A 153 -40.24 24.98 61.20
N GLU A 154 -40.26 26.12 61.89
CA GLU A 154 -40.21 27.47 61.31
C GLU A 154 -38.98 27.69 60.40
N TRP A 155 -37.82 27.13 60.77
CA TRP A 155 -36.59 27.22 59.99
C TRP A 155 -36.61 26.30 58.76
N ARG A 156 -37.29 25.15 58.87
CA ARG A 156 -37.46 24.18 57.78
C ARG A 156 -38.35 24.72 56.67
N GLU A 157 -39.50 25.28 57.05
CA GLU A 157 -40.45 25.93 56.12
C GLU A 157 -39.82 27.13 55.41
N ALA A 158 -39.06 27.97 56.14
CA ALA A 158 -38.31 29.07 55.55
C ALA A 158 -37.25 28.57 54.53
N LYS A 159 -36.56 27.46 54.82
CA LYS A 159 -35.59 26.84 53.90
C LYS A 159 -36.24 26.22 52.66
N GLU A 160 -37.41 25.60 52.81
CA GLU A 160 -38.17 25.08 51.67
C GLU A 160 -38.73 26.20 50.80
N ALA A 161 -39.21 27.30 51.39
CA ALA A 161 -39.62 28.49 50.67
C ALA A 161 -38.46 29.18 49.91
N GLU A 162 -37.25 29.22 50.47
CA GLU A 162 -36.04 29.63 49.74
C GLU A 162 -35.72 28.69 48.57
N HIS A 163 -35.77 27.37 48.79
CA HIS A 163 -35.44 26.39 47.76
C HIS A 163 -36.47 26.35 46.62
N LEU A 164 -37.74 26.65 46.91
CA LEU A 164 -38.78 26.84 45.90
C LEU A 164 -38.48 28.09 45.05
N LYS A 165 -38.26 29.24 45.70
CA LYS A 165 -37.88 30.51 45.04
C LYS A 165 -36.60 30.37 44.20
N ALA A 166 -35.60 29.63 44.68
CA ALA A 166 -34.36 29.38 43.95
C ALA A 166 -34.56 28.43 42.75
N LYS A 167 -35.46 27.43 42.85
CA LYS A 167 -35.85 26.57 41.71
C LYS A 167 -36.62 27.34 40.65
N ASP A 168 -37.45 28.29 41.04
CA ASP A 168 -38.24 29.06 40.09
C ASP A 168 -37.39 30.14 39.41
N ALA A 169 -36.49 30.82 40.14
CA ALA A 169 -35.47 31.70 39.55
C ALA A 169 -34.53 30.99 38.56
N LEU A 170 -34.21 29.71 38.78
CA LEU A 170 -33.39 28.92 37.85
C LEU A 170 -34.16 28.51 36.57
N LYS A 171 -35.49 28.49 36.59
CA LYS A 171 -36.32 28.28 35.39
C LYS A 171 -36.48 29.57 34.58
N GLU A 172 -36.55 30.72 35.25
CA GLU A 172 -36.69 32.03 34.59
C GLU A 172 -35.46 32.42 33.74
N HIS A 173 -34.28 31.88 34.02
CA HIS A 173 -33.05 32.22 33.28
C HIS A 173 -32.84 31.42 31.97
N ASN A 174 -33.83 30.64 31.49
CA ASN A 174 -33.75 29.85 30.24
C ASN A 174 -34.66 30.37 29.10
N CYS A 175 -35.19 31.59 29.23
CA CYS A 175 -35.87 32.37 28.19
C CYS A 175 -35.36 33.82 28.31
N GLU A 176 -34.90 34.59 27.32
CA GLU A 176 -34.75 34.49 25.85
C GLU A 176 -33.48 35.32 25.47
N PRO A 177 -33.16 35.73 24.22
CA PRO A 177 -33.63 35.33 22.89
C PRO A 177 -32.50 34.96 21.88
N GLU A 178 -32.87 34.33 20.74
CA GLU A 178 -32.01 34.29 19.54
C GLU A 178 -32.44 35.34 18.51
N GLU A 179 -31.46 36.03 17.91
CA GLU A 179 -31.49 36.77 16.62
C GLU A 179 -30.06 37.31 16.38
N THR A 180 -29.33 37.22 15.25
CA THR A 180 -29.50 36.69 13.87
C THR A 180 -28.13 36.07 13.42
N THR A 181 -27.76 35.70 12.19
CA THR A 181 -28.31 35.90 10.81
C THR A 181 -27.84 34.79 9.85
N ASP A 182 -28.75 34.36 8.95
CA ASP A 182 -28.57 33.91 7.56
C ASP A 182 -27.32 33.13 7.05
N LYS A 183 -27.58 31.94 6.47
CA LYS A 183 -27.70 31.79 4.99
C LYS A 183 -28.24 30.43 4.49
N LYS A 184 -29.54 30.44 4.15
CA LYS A 184 -30.19 30.07 2.86
C LYS A 184 -30.04 28.67 2.20
N GLY A 185 -31.20 28.09 1.82
CA GLY A 185 -31.41 26.92 0.94
C GLY A 185 -32.45 25.93 1.52
N GLU A 186 -33.79 26.12 1.47
CA GLU A 186 -34.70 26.23 0.30
C GLU A 186 -34.55 25.05 -0.69
N GLU A 187 -35.57 24.26 -1.08
CA GLU A 187 -37.05 24.27 -0.91
C GLU A 187 -37.58 22.80 -0.85
N ALA A 188 -38.60 22.44 -0.05
CA ALA A 188 -40.07 22.48 -0.31
C ALA A 188 -40.58 21.39 -1.32
N ALA A 189 -41.84 20.92 -1.34
CA ALA A 189 -43.03 21.21 -0.53
C ALA A 189 -44.06 20.04 -0.56
N LEU A 190 -44.85 19.91 0.52
CA LEU A 190 -46.34 19.76 0.53
C LEU A 190 -47.06 19.04 -0.65
N LYS A 191 -47.84 17.97 -0.37
CA LYS A 191 -49.31 18.04 -0.10
C LYS A 191 -50.06 16.69 0.02
N SER A 192 -51.27 16.81 0.63
CA SER A 192 -52.52 16.05 0.43
C SER A 192 -52.62 14.54 0.76
N GLY A 193 -53.51 14.20 1.70
CA GLY A 193 -54.35 12.99 1.62
C GLY A 193 -55.49 13.14 0.59
N PRO A 194 -56.42 12.18 0.39
CA PRO A 194 -57.31 11.69 1.47
C PRO A 194 -57.84 10.23 1.32
N LYS A 195 -58.80 9.82 2.20
CA LYS A 195 -59.63 8.59 2.20
C LYS A 195 -58.84 7.29 2.47
N GLY A 196 -59.36 6.25 3.13
CA GLY A 196 -60.68 5.82 3.63
C GLY A 196 -60.58 4.28 3.76
N THR A 197 -61.21 3.54 4.69
CA THR A 197 -62.54 3.66 5.32
C THR A 197 -62.57 2.88 6.66
N LEU A 198 -63.56 3.18 7.51
CA LEU A 198 -63.87 2.63 8.85
C LEU A 198 -64.50 1.20 8.76
N PRO A 199 -65.13 0.58 9.80
CA PRO A 199 -65.22 0.90 11.25
C PRO A 199 -65.03 -0.33 12.21
N LEU A 200 -64.88 -0.11 13.53
CA LEU A 200 -65.94 -0.36 14.55
C LEU A 200 -65.52 0.15 15.95
N GLU A 201 -66.53 0.33 16.80
CA GLU A 201 -66.61 0.91 18.15
C GLU A 201 -65.70 0.22 19.21
N SER A 202 -65.43 0.75 20.41
CA SER A 202 -66.31 1.55 21.28
C SER A 202 -65.58 2.47 22.28
N LYS A 203 -66.21 3.61 22.58
CA LYS A 203 -66.02 4.33 23.85
C LYS A 203 -66.96 3.77 24.93
N LEU A 204 -66.66 4.18 26.17
CA LEU A 204 -67.60 4.52 27.26
C LEU A 204 -67.83 3.49 28.38
N SER A 205 -68.18 4.06 29.53
CA SER A 205 -69.01 3.54 30.62
C SER A 205 -68.37 2.56 31.62
N VAL A 206 -68.15 3.12 32.81
CA VAL A 206 -68.61 2.54 34.09
C VAL A 206 -69.98 1.85 33.91
N PRO A 207 -70.17 0.61 34.39
CA PRO A 207 -71.50 0.03 34.56
C PRO A 207 -72.05 0.30 35.96
N GLU A 208 -73.23 0.95 36.02
CA GLU A 208 -74.12 0.94 37.18
C GLU A 208 -75.15 -0.19 37.04
N GLY A 209 -75.55 -0.75 38.19
CA GLY A 209 -76.78 -1.55 38.35
C GLY A 209 -76.73 -3.02 37.89
N GLU A 210 -77.56 -3.91 38.42
CA GLU A 210 -78.50 -3.78 39.56
C GLU A 210 -78.88 -5.21 40.00
N ASN A 211 -79.04 -5.44 41.30
CA ASN A 211 -80.05 -6.41 41.78
C ASN A 211 -80.40 -6.20 43.26
N GLN A 212 -81.47 -5.44 43.47
CA GLN A 212 -82.54 -5.71 44.44
C GLN A 212 -82.14 -6.16 45.86
N LEU A 213 -82.22 -5.23 46.81
CA LEU A 213 -83.03 -5.48 48.00
C LEU A 213 -83.66 -4.19 48.52
N THR A 214 -84.99 -4.23 48.61
CA THR A 214 -85.87 -3.12 48.99
C THR A 214 -86.04 -3.03 50.51
N ASN A 215 -86.30 -1.79 50.97
CA ASN A 215 -86.78 -1.43 52.32
C ASN A 215 -85.71 -1.46 53.44
N SER A 216 -85.66 -0.51 54.38
CA SER A 216 -86.51 0.67 54.57
C SER A 216 -85.71 1.89 55.05
N SER A 217 -86.23 3.07 54.74
CA SER A 217 -85.89 4.31 55.45
C SER A 217 -87.20 5.05 55.69
N LEU A 218 -87.64 5.15 56.96
CA LEU A 218 -88.60 6.15 57.38
C LEU A 218 -88.39 6.52 58.86
N LEU A 219 -88.35 7.85 59.05
CA LEU A 219 -88.78 8.62 60.22
C LEU A 219 -87.87 8.67 61.46
N SER A 220 -87.19 9.82 61.54
CA SER A 220 -87.01 10.56 62.79
C SER A 220 -88.37 10.85 63.44
N GLY A 221 -88.50 10.58 64.73
CA GLY A 221 -89.67 10.89 65.55
C GLY A 221 -89.38 10.61 67.02
N VAL A 222 -89.44 11.63 67.87
CA VAL A 222 -89.10 11.54 69.30
C VAL A 222 -90.05 10.61 70.06
N GLY A 223 -89.48 9.63 70.76
CA GLY A 223 -90.15 8.80 71.75
C GLY A 223 -89.11 8.15 72.66
N GLU A 224 -89.27 8.25 73.98
CA GLU A 224 -88.41 7.58 74.94
C GLU A 224 -88.76 6.09 74.99
N GLU A 225 -88.10 5.29 74.16
CA GLU A 225 -88.10 3.83 74.31
C GLU A 225 -86.69 3.31 74.57
N GLU A 226 -86.61 2.61 75.69
CA GLU A 226 -85.47 1.92 76.28
C GLU A 226 -84.60 1.24 75.22
N LYS A 227 -83.38 1.78 74.99
CA LYS A 227 -82.36 1.14 74.15
C LYS A 227 -81.91 -0.16 74.80
N THR A 228 -82.66 -1.23 74.56
CA THR A 228 -82.15 -2.58 74.71
C THR A 228 -80.91 -2.70 73.81
N ALA A 229 -79.76 -2.92 74.43
CA ALA A 229 -78.53 -3.14 73.68
C ALA A 229 -78.69 -4.44 72.91
N GLU A 230 -78.81 -4.35 71.59
CA GLU A 230 -78.97 -5.49 70.70
C GLU A 230 -77.71 -6.36 70.80
N ILE A 231 -77.79 -7.44 71.56
CA ILE A 231 -76.64 -8.30 71.84
C ILE A 231 -76.36 -9.11 70.57
N TYR A 232 -75.33 -8.71 69.84
CA TYR A 232 -74.99 -9.20 68.49
C TYR A 232 -74.62 -10.70 68.44
N PHE A 233 -74.41 -11.33 69.59
CA PHE A 233 -74.01 -12.73 69.73
C PHE A 233 -74.95 -13.43 70.73
N THR A 234 -75.40 -14.64 70.38
CA THR A 234 -76.38 -15.37 71.21
C THR A 234 -75.70 -16.41 72.09
N ASP A 235 -74.58 -16.98 71.61
CA ASP A 235 -73.66 -17.81 72.36
C ASP A 235 -72.29 -17.10 72.48
N PRO A 236 -71.65 -16.99 73.67
CA PRO A 236 -70.27 -16.52 73.77
C PRO A 236 -69.25 -17.27 72.90
N PHE A 237 -69.55 -18.49 72.42
CA PHE A 237 -68.70 -19.19 71.44
C PHE A 237 -68.79 -18.62 70.01
N ASP A 238 -69.88 -17.92 69.63
CA ASP A 238 -70.07 -17.36 68.29
C ASP A 238 -68.91 -16.43 67.88
N VAL A 239 -68.41 -15.63 68.82
CA VAL A 239 -67.28 -14.71 68.63
C VAL A 239 -65.99 -15.46 68.31
N VAL A 240 -65.76 -16.60 68.97
CA VAL A 240 -64.55 -17.42 68.79
C VAL A 240 -64.59 -18.12 67.44
N VAL A 241 -65.75 -18.61 67.01
CA VAL A 241 -65.95 -19.23 65.69
C VAL A 241 -65.73 -18.19 64.59
N LEU A 242 -66.38 -17.02 64.67
CA LEU A 242 -66.22 -15.95 63.69
C LEU A 242 -64.76 -15.45 63.60
N GLN A 243 -64.07 -15.36 64.74
CA GLN A 243 -62.65 -14.99 64.76
C GLN A 243 -61.77 -16.10 64.13
N SER A 244 -62.11 -17.38 64.27
CA SER A 244 -61.41 -18.48 63.59
C SER A 244 -61.61 -18.39 62.08
N GLU A 245 -62.86 -18.27 61.60
CA GLU A 245 -63.18 -18.15 60.17
C GLU A 245 -62.50 -16.93 59.53
N LEU A 246 -62.48 -15.79 60.22
CA LEU A 246 -61.77 -14.60 59.76
C LEU A 246 -60.25 -14.81 59.74
N THR A 247 -59.69 -15.55 60.71
CA THR A 247 -58.26 -15.88 60.75
C THR A 247 -57.90 -16.81 59.58
N ASP A 248 -58.73 -17.81 59.28
CA ASP A 248 -58.54 -18.71 58.14
C ASP A 248 -58.64 -17.98 56.80
N GLN A 249 -59.59 -17.04 56.66
CA GLN A 249 -59.66 -16.16 55.47
C GLN A 249 -58.43 -15.27 55.32
N VAL A 250 -57.94 -14.68 56.41
CA VAL A 250 -56.71 -13.85 56.40
C VAL A 250 -55.48 -14.69 56.05
N LEU A 251 -55.34 -15.90 56.60
CA LEU A 251 -54.27 -16.84 56.26
C LEU A 251 -54.32 -17.22 54.78
N PHE A 252 -55.50 -17.58 54.26
CA PHE A 252 -55.69 -17.91 52.85
C PHE A 252 -55.37 -16.72 51.92
N LEU A 253 -55.69 -15.49 52.31
CA LEU A 253 -55.34 -14.27 51.57
C LEU A 253 -53.82 -14.01 51.58
N ILE A 254 -53.15 -14.22 52.72
CA ILE A 254 -51.68 -14.10 52.83
C ILE A 254 -51.00 -15.14 51.94
N GLU A 255 -51.41 -16.41 52.01
CA GLU A 255 -50.83 -17.49 51.22
C GLU A 255 -51.03 -17.24 49.71
N ASN A 256 -52.22 -16.76 49.31
CA ASN A 256 -52.52 -16.31 47.94
C ASN A 256 -51.70 -15.10 47.46
N ALA A 257 -51.36 -14.17 48.36
CA ALA A 257 -50.50 -13.03 48.03
C ALA A 257 -49.05 -13.50 47.84
N THR A 258 -48.52 -14.29 48.78
CA THR A 258 -47.14 -14.78 48.71
C THR A 258 -46.87 -15.66 47.49
N GLU A 259 -47.79 -16.54 47.06
CA GLU A 259 -47.58 -17.32 45.83
C GLU A 259 -47.70 -16.45 44.56
N ARG A 260 -48.53 -15.39 44.56
CA ARG A 260 -48.55 -14.40 43.46
C ARG A 260 -47.24 -13.62 43.38
N ASP A 261 -46.70 -13.19 44.51
CA ASP A 261 -45.40 -12.50 44.57
C ASP A 261 -44.27 -13.42 44.08
N ARG A 262 -44.27 -14.69 44.51
CA ARG A 262 -43.31 -15.72 44.07
C ARG A 262 -43.38 -15.99 42.55
N MET A 263 -44.58 -15.98 41.98
CA MET A 263 -44.80 -16.11 40.54
C MET A 263 -44.36 -14.85 39.78
N LEU A 264 -44.57 -13.67 40.34
CA LEU A 264 -44.06 -12.40 39.79
C LEU A 264 -42.53 -12.36 39.80
N GLU A 265 -41.88 -12.73 40.90
CA GLU A 265 -40.41 -12.83 40.99
C GLU A 265 -39.83 -13.76 39.92
N GLN A 266 -40.43 -14.94 39.71
CA GLN A 266 -40.02 -15.85 38.64
C GLN A 266 -40.21 -15.25 37.24
N SER A 267 -41.29 -14.50 37.02
CA SER A 267 -41.51 -13.79 35.74
C SER A 267 -40.49 -12.67 35.52
N LEU A 268 -40.06 -12.00 36.59
CA LEU A 268 -39.02 -10.96 36.54
C LEU A 268 -37.63 -11.57 36.33
N GLU A 269 -37.28 -12.65 37.03
CA GLU A 269 -36.00 -13.36 36.86
C GLU A 269 -35.85 -13.90 35.43
N THR A 270 -36.91 -14.50 34.88
CA THR A 270 -36.91 -15.03 33.50
C THR A 270 -36.86 -13.92 32.44
N THR A 271 -37.63 -12.83 32.59
CA THR A 271 -37.54 -11.69 31.67
C THR A 271 -36.19 -10.98 31.74
N LEU A 272 -35.60 -10.80 32.93
CA LEU A 272 -34.24 -10.27 33.09
C LEU A 272 -33.18 -11.18 32.46
N ALA A 273 -33.34 -12.51 32.55
CA ALA A 273 -32.44 -13.47 31.89
C ALA A 273 -32.52 -13.36 30.35
N ILE A 274 -33.72 -13.21 29.80
CA ILE A 274 -33.94 -12.98 28.35
C ILE A 274 -33.29 -11.67 27.91
N VAL A 275 -33.55 -10.57 28.62
CA VAL A 275 -32.99 -9.23 28.31
C VAL A 275 -31.46 -9.25 28.36
N LYS A 276 -30.85 -9.85 29.39
CA LYS A 276 -29.38 -10.01 29.49
C LYS A 276 -28.79 -10.82 28.33
N GLU A 277 -29.52 -11.80 27.80
CA GLU A 277 -29.05 -12.61 26.67
C GLU A 277 -29.21 -11.88 25.33
N ASP A 278 -30.28 -11.08 25.16
CA ASP A 278 -30.45 -10.24 23.99
C ASP A 278 -29.46 -9.06 23.96
N GLU A 279 -29.10 -8.49 25.11
CA GLU A 279 -28.02 -7.51 25.24
C GLU A 279 -26.67 -8.07 24.76
N LYS A 280 -26.34 -9.33 25.11
CA LYS A 280 -25.16 -10.03 24.59
C LYS A 280 -25.22 -10.26 23.08
N LYS A 281 -26.40 -10.58 22.53
CA LYS A 281 -26.58 -10.74 21.07
C LYS A 281 -26.39 -9.41 20.35
N LEU A 282 -26.98 -8.33 20.86
CA LEU A 282 -26.89 -6.98 20.30
C LEU A 282 -25.46 -6.45 20.34
N THR A 283 -24.77 -6.52 21.48
CA THR A 283 -23.35 -6.11 21.59
C THR A 283 -22.43 -6.93 20.67
N LYS A 284 -22.71 -8.23 20.47
CA LYS A 284 -22.00 -9.07 19.48
C LYS A 284 -22.27 -8.61 18.04
N GLN A 285 -23.50 -8.27 17.68
CA GLN A 285 -23.86 -7.73 16.37
C GLN A 285 -23.22 -6.35 16.12
N GLU A 286 -23.27 -5.46 17.11
CA GLU A 286 -22.68 -4.13 17.05
C GLU A 286 -21.16 -4.20 16.79
N ASN A 287 -20.45 -5.07 17.53
CA ASN A 287 -19.01 -5.29 17.32
C ASN A 287 -18.69 -5.89 15.94
N ASN A 288 -19.56 -6.76 15.40
CA ASN A 288 -19.41 -7.26 14.04
C ASN A 288 -19.58 -6.15 12.99
N LEU A 289 -20.60 -5.30 13.14
CA LEU A 289 -20.87 -4.18 12.24
C LEU A 289 -19.77 -3.11 12.31
N LYS A 290 -19.24 -2.80 13.49
CA LYS A 290 -18.06 -1.92 13.68
C LYS A 290 -16.86 -2.46 12.90
N SER A 291 -16.52 -3.74 13.09
CA SER A 291 -15.40 -4.40 12.39
C SER A 291 -15.59 -4.39 10.85
N ARG A 292 -16.78 -4.70 10.36
CA ARG A 292 -17.11 -4.64 8.92
C ARG A 292 -17.02 -3.22 8.36
N THR A 293 -17.47 -2.23 9.12
CA THR A 293 -17.38 -0.81 8.74
C THR A 293 -15.93 -0.35 8.65
N GLU A 294 -15.07 -0.72 9.61
CA GLU A 294 -13.62 -0.45 9.52
C GLU A 294 -12.97 -1.08 8.29
N MET A 295 -13.32 -2.33 7.95
CA MET A 295 -12.78 -2.99 6.76
C MET A 295 -13.18 -2.26 5.47
N GLU A 296 -14.44 -1.82 5.37
CA GLU A 296 -14.92 -1.08 4.20
C GLU A 296 -14.30 0.33 4.12
N ILE A 297 -14.08 1.01 5.25
CA ILE A 297 -13.33 2.27 5.31
C ILE A 297 -11.89 2.07 4.81
N LYS A 298 -11.20 1.02 5.29
CA LYS A 298 -9.83 0.66 4.86
C LYS A 298 -9.79 0.36 3.35
N ARG A 299 -10.76 -0.40 2.83
CA ARG A 299 -10.92 -0.69 1.39
C ARG A 299 -11.18 0.57 0.57
N GLY A 300 -12.05 1.46 1.05
CA GLY A 300 -12.35 2.74 0.42
C GLY A 300 -11.14 3.67 0.34
N VAL A 301 -10.25 3.67 1.34
CA VAL A 301 -8.97 4.41 1.28
C VAL A 301 -8.04 3.83 0.20
N VAL A 302 -7.94 2.51 0.08
CA VAL A 302 -7.14 1.85 -0.97
C VAL A 302 -7.69 2.17 -2.36
N LEU A 303 -9.00 2.04 -2.56
CA LEU A 303 -9.68 2.38 -3.82
C LEU A 303 -9.47 3.85 -4.20
N ARG A 304 -9.61 4.80 -3.25
CA ARG A 304 -9.33 6.22 -3.51
C ARG A 304 -7.88 6.45 -3.96
N LYS A 305 -6.90 5.81 -3.32
CA LYS A 305 -5.49 5.88 -3.75
C LYS A 305 -5.29 5.29 -5.14
N GLN A 306 -5.93 4.17 -5.46
CA GLN A 306 -5.83 3.54 -6.78
C GLN A 306 -6.44 4.42 -7.89
N VAL A 307 -7.61 5.03 -7.65
CA VAL A 307 -8.24 5.99 -8.58
C VAL A 307 -7.38 7.24 -8.74
N GLN A 308 -6.81 7.76 -7.64
CA GLN A 308 -5.90 8.91 -7.70
C GLN A 308 -4.63 8.59 -8.52
N LEU A 309 -4.04 7.41 -8.34
CA LEU A 309 -2.91 6.94 -9.13
C LEU A 309 -3.28 6.78 -10.62
N HIS A 310 -4.43 6.17 -10.91
CA HIS A 310 -4.95 6.05 -12.28
C HIS A 310 -5.14 7.42 -12.95
N ASN A 311 -5.68 8.40 -12.23
CA ASN A 311 -5.87 9.76 -12.76
C ASN A 311 -4.55 10.55 -12.86
N SER A 312 -3.51 10.17 -12.11
CA SER A 312 -2.17 10.76 -12.21
C SER A 312 -1.32 10.16 -13.34
N LEU A 313 -1.63 8.93 -13.76
CA LEU A 313 -1.08 8.32 -14.96
C LEU A 313 -1.71 9.03 -16.17
N LYS A 314 -0.92 9.84 -16.86
CA LYS A 314 -1.37 10.55 -18.06
C LYS A 314 -1.77 9.54 -19.14
N THR A 315 -3.06 9.31 -19.31
CA THR A 315 -3.59 8.45 -20.39
C THR A 315 -3.11 8.95 -21.76
N GLN A 316 -2.96 10.28 -21.91
CA GLN A 316 -2.36 10.93 -23.08
C GLN A 316 -1.06 10.28 -23.56
N ASP A 317 -0.14 9.88 -22.68
CA ASP A 317 1.13 9.27 -23.09
C ASP A 317 0.93 7.83 -23.61
N GLN A 318 -0.08 7.12 -23.09
CA GLN A 318 -0.48 5.79 -23.57
C GLN A 318 -1.25 5.89 -24.89
N ASP A 319 -2.16 6.86 -25.02
CA ASP A 319 -2.93 7.11 -26.24
C ASP A 319 -2.00 7.51 -27.41
N ILE A 320 -1.02 8.38 -27.15
CA ILE A 320 0.04 8.72 -28.13
C ILE A 320 0.85 7.48 -28.53
N MET A 321 1.16 6.58 -27.59
CA MET A 321 1.88 5.33 -27.87
C MET A 321 1.03 4.36 -28.71
N LEU A 322 -0.26 4.22 -28.40
CA LEU A 322 -1.19 3.39 -29.15
C LEU A 322 -1.42 3.92 -30.56
N GLU A 323 -1.52 5.24 -30.73
CA GLU A 323 -1.61 5.89 -32.05
C GLU A 323 -0.31 5.70 -32.86
N ALA A 324 0.86 5.76 -32.21
CA ALA A 324 2.14 5.46 -32.85
C ALA A 324 2.26 3.98 -33.28
N LEU A 325 1.79 3.05 -32.44
CA LEU A 325 1.70 1.63 -32.78
C LEU A 325 0.72 1.41 -33.95
N SER A 326 -0.46 2.04 -33.92
CA SER A 326 -1.48 1.94 -34.97
C SER A 326 -0.97 2.40 -36.34
N ARG A 327 -0.21 3.51 -36.36
CA ARG A 327 0.52 3.96 -37.56
C ARG A 327 1.55 2.93 -38.02
N LYS A 328 2.38 2.38 -37.13
CA LYS A 328 3.38 1.36 -37.50
C LYS A 328 2.78 0.05 -38.00
N VAL A 329 1.69 -0.42 -37.40
CA VAL A 329 0.91 -1.57 -37.91
C VAL A 329 0.36 -1.27 -39.30
N THR A 330 -0.13 -0.05 -39.54
CA THR A 330 -0.63 0.36 -40.86
C THR A 330 0.49 0.43 -41.92
N GLU A 331 1.68 0.95 -41.57
CA GLU A 331 2.87 0.90 -42.43
C GLU A 331 3.23 -0.55 -42.82
N VAL A 332 3.33 -1.45 -41.84
CA VAL A 332 3.67 -2.87 -42.09
C VAL A 332 2.59 -3.57 -42.92
N HIS A 333 1.31 -3.35 -42.62
CA HIS A 333 0.20 -3.90 -43.41
C HIS A 333 0.28 -3.47 -44.88
N SER A 334 0.58 -2.19 -45.12
CA SER A 334 0.68 -1.65 -46.47
C SER A 334 1.87 -2.22 -47.27
N CYS A 335 2.98 -2.52 -46.58
CA CYS A 335 4.15 -3.16 -47.18
C CYS A 335 3.97 -4.66 -47.43
N CYS A 336 3.24 -5.36 -46.56
CA CYS A 336 3.22 -6.83 -46.55
C CYS A 336 1.97 -7.47 -47.18
N VAL A 337 0.82 -6.78 -47.16
CA VAL A 337 -0.47 -7.34 -47.57
C VAL A 337 -1.11 -6.56 -48.74
N GLU A 338 -1.30 -5.24 -48.59
CA GLU A 338 -2.03 -4.43 -49.57
C GLU A 338 -1.46 -3.00 -49.74
N SER A 339 -1.10 -2.62 -50.96
CA SER A 339 -0.65 -1.24 -51.26
C SER A 339 -1.79 -0.18 -51.24
N ARG A 340 -3.05 -0.59 -51.02
CA ARG A 340 -4.21 0.31 -50.96
C ARG A 340 -4.64 0.50 -49.49
N PRO A 341 -4.85 1.74 -49.01
CA PRO A 341 -5.30 1.97 -47.65
C PRO A 341 -6.79 1.62 -47.50
N LEU A 342 -7.08 0.43 -46.99
CA LEU A 342 -8.38 0.12 -46.40
C LEU A 342 -8.43 0.66 -44.95
N ASN A 343 -9.58 1.21 -44.56
CA ASN A 343 -9.85 1.70 -43.21
C ASN A 343 -10.15 0.54 -42.23
N LEU A 344 -9.25 -0.43 -42.16
CA LEU A 344 -9.30 -1.56 -41.24
C LEU A 344 -8.81 -1.15 -39.84
N ALA A 345 -9.39 -1.75 -38.81
CA ALA A 345 -8.94 -1.59 -37.43
C ALA A 345 -7.53 -2.16 -37.25
N THR A 346 -6.80 -1.67 -36.25
CA THR A 346 -5.40 -2.06 -35.99
C THR A 346 -5.25 -3.57 -35.76
N LEU A 347 -6.22 -4.20 -35.09
CA LEU A 347 -6.23 -5.65 -34.86
C LEU A 347 -6.47 -6.43 -36.16
N GLU A 348 -7.42 -5.99 -37.01
CA GLU A 348 -7.70 -6.63 -38.29
C GLU A 348 -6.49 -6.58 -39.22
N LYS A 349 -5.77 -5.44 -39.25
CA LYS A 349 -4.48 -5.30 -39.94
C LYS A 349 -3.44 -6.29 -39.43
N LEU A 350 -3.35 -6.51 -38.12
CA LEU A 350 -2.46 -7.52 -37.55
C LEU A 350 -2.84 -8.94 -37.98
N CYS A 351 -4.12 -9.31 -37.94
CA CYS A 351 -4.61 -10.61 -38.41
C CYS A 351 -4.28 -10.85 -39.89
N SER A 352 -4.42 -9.83 -40.74
CA SER A 352 -4.04 -9.90 -42.17
C SER A 352 -2.52 -10.10 -42.36
N ILE A 353 -1.69 -9.41 -41.57
CA ILE A 353 -0.22 -9.60 -41.57
C ILE A 353 0.13 -11.02 -41.12
N GLU A 354 -0.47 -11.51 -40.03
CA GLU A 354 -0.25 -12.85 -39.48
C GLU A 354 -0.63 -13.93 -40.49
N TYR A 355 -1.83 -13.86 -41.08
CA TYR A 355 -2.27 -14.77 -42.13
C TYR A 355 -1.29 -14.80 -43.32
N ARG A 356 -0.82 -13.62 -43.76
CA ARG A 356 0.18 -13.53 -44.83
C ARG A 356 1.53 -14.12 -44.42
N MET A 357 1.97 -13.92 -43.19
CA MET A 357 3.20 -14.51 -42.64
C MET A 357 3.12 -16.04 -42.58
N VAL A 358 2.02 -16.61 -42.07
CA VAL A 358 1.80 -18.06 -42.02
C VAL A 358 1.83 -18.66 -43.43
N GLY A 359 1.14 -18.05 -44.39
CA GLY A 359 1.19 -18.48 -45.78
C GLY A 359 2.59 -18.40 -46.42
N LEU A 360 3.39 -17.38 -46.07
CA LEU A 360 4.78 -17.27 -46.52
C LEU A 360 5.70 -18.32 -45.88
N LEU A 361 5.52 -18.65 -44.60
CA LEU A 361 6.28 -19.69 -43.91
C LEU A 361 5.98 -21.06 -44.52
N GLN A 362 4.71 -21.39 -44.73
CA GLN A 362 4.30 -22.62 -45.41
C GLN A 362 4.84 -22.67 -46.85
N GLN A 363 4.91 -21.55 -47.57
CA GLN A 363 5.55 -21.49 -48.89
C GLN A 363 7.06 -21.76 -48.82
N ILE A 364 7.76 -21.30 -47.78
CA ILE A 364 9.20 -21.56 -47.58
C ILE A 364 9.47 -23.03 -47.25
N GLU A 365 8.65 -23.65 -46.40
CA GLU A 365 8.76 -25.07 -46.03
C GLU A 365 8.58 -26.04 -47.22
N ASN A 366 7.85 -25.60 -48.26
CA ASN A 366 7.62 -26.38 -49.48
C ASN A 366 8.71 -26.18 -50.57
N ILE A 367 9.75 -25.37 -50.33
CA ILE A 367 10.83 -25.16 -51.30
C ILE A 367 11.78 -26.39 -51.31
N PRO A 368 12.08 -27.00 -52.47
CA PRO A 368 13.06 -28.08 -52.57
C PRO A 368 14.45 -27.65 -52.07
N GLU A 369 15.10 -28.52 -51.30
CA GLU A 369 16.36 -28.25 -50.59
C GLU A 369 17.47 -27.66 -51.49
N ASP A 370 17.66 -28.19 -52.70
CA ASP A 370 18.68 -27.70 -53.66
C ASP A 370 18.42 -26.24 -54.09
N MET A 371 17.15 -25.86 -54.28
CA MET A 371 16.75 -24.49 -54.57
C MET A 371 16.85 -23.61 -53.31
N PHE A 372 16.48 -24.14 -52.15
CA PHE A 372 16.59 -23.42 -50.88
C PHE A 372 18.04 -23.04 -50.58
N GLN A 373 19.01 -23.94 -50.76
CA GLN A 373 20.43 -23.66 -50.53
C GLN A 373 21.01 -22.58 -51.46
N THR A 374 20.58 -22.52 -52.72
CA THR A 374 21.04 -21.47 -53.66
C THR A 374 20.43 -20.12 -53.32
N LEU A 375 19.12 -20.06 -53.05
CA LEU A 375 18.43 -18.85 -52.58
C LEU A 375 18.99 -18.35 -51.23
N TRP A 376 19.31 -19.25 -50.31
CA TRP A 376 19.93 -18.92 -49.03
C TRP A 376 21.32 -18.29 -49.20
N LYS A 377 22.18 -18.87 -50.06
CA LYS A 377 23.50 -18.30 -50.38
C LYS A 377 23.39 -16.89 -50.98
N ILE A 378 22.44 -16.67 -51.90
CA ILE A 378 22.17 -15.34 -52.47
C ILE A 378 21.76 -14.37 -51.36
N LYS A 379 20.74 -14.70 -50.56
CA LYS A 379 20.21 -13.83 -49.49
C LYS A 379 21.20 -13.55 -48.36
N ASP A 380 22.04 -14.52 -47.99
CA ASP A 380 23.12 -14.32 -47.02
C ASP A 380 24.26 -13.45 -47.59
N SER A 381 24.61 -13.61 -48.87
CA SER A 381 25.56 -12.72 -49.54
C SER A 381 25.05 -11.27 -49.61
N GLU A 382 23.75 -11.08 -49.89
CA GLU A 382 23.09 -9.77 -49.90
C GLU A 382 23.05 -9.14 -48.49
N ARG A 383 22.75 -9.94 -47.46
CA ARG A 383 22.81 -9.51 -46.05
C ARG A 383 24.21 -9.06 -45.64
N LYS A 384 25.24 -9.80 -46.05
CA LYS A 384 26.65 -9.47 -45.82
C LYS A 384 27.04 -8.18 -46.57
N ALA A 385 26.60 -8.01 -47.82
CA ALA A 385 26.83 -6.81 -48.60
C ALA A 385 26.20 -5.57 -47.95
N ARG A 386 24.92 -5.64 -47.54
CA ARG A 386 24.24 -4.54 -46.83
C ARG A 386 24.92 -4.15 -45.51
N LEU A 387 25.38 -5.12 -44.73
CA LEU A 387 26.15 -4.84 -43.50
C LEU A 387 27.51 -4.18 -43.79
N HIS A 388 28.18 -4.60 -44.87
CA HIS A 388 29.44 -3.98 -45.30
C HIS A 388 29.23 -2.54 -45.79
N GLU A 389 28.18 -2.30 -46.58
CA GLU A 389 27.81 -0.97 -47.07
C GLU A 389 27.46 -0.01 -45.92
N GLN A 390 26.68 -0.45 -44.92
CA GLN A 390 26.38 0.34 -43.73
C GLN A 390 27.64 0.73 -42.95
N LYS A 391 28.58 -0.20 -42.74
CA LYS A 391 29.88 0.11 -42.10
C LYS A 391 30.69 1.13 -42.90
N LEU A 392 30.74 0.98 -44.22
CA LEU A 392 31.45 1.90 -45.10
C LEU A 392 30.81 3.30 -45.12
N LEU A 393 29.47 3.38 -44.99
CA LEU A 393 28.75 4.64 -44.80
C LEU A 393 29.08 5.30 -43.46
N GLU A 394 29.01 4.55 -42.35
CA GLU A 394 29.40 5.06 -41.03
C GLU A 394 30.85 5.55 -41.00
N GLU A 395 31.80 4.83 -41.62
CA GLU A 395 33.19 5.25 -41.71
C GLU A 395 33.35 6.54 -42.53
N ARG A 396 32.65 6.63 -43.67
CA ARG A 396 32.60 7.83 -44.51
C ARG A 396 31.98 9.01 -43.78
N GLU A 397 30.95 8.79 -42.97
CA GLU A 397 30.34 9.82 -42.12
C GLU A 397 31.27 10.25 -40.99
N LYS A 398 31.90 9.33 -40.27
CA LYS A 398 32.94 9.63 -39.26
C LYS A 398 34.12 10.39 -39.86
N GLN A 399 34.52 10.09 -41.11
CA GLN A 399 35.54 10.85 -41.84
C GLN A 399 35.05 12.26 -42.22
N LYS A 400 33.84 12.38 -42.78
CA LYS A 400 33.21 13.68 -43.08
C LYS A 400 33.03 14.54 -41.83
N GLU A 401 32.67 13.94 -40.70
CA GLU A 401 32.49 14.63 -39.43
C GLU A 401 33.83 15.10 -38.86
N LYS A 402 34.89 14.27 -38.91
CA LYS A 402 36.27 14.69 -38.57
C LYS A 402 36.73 15.85 -39.44
N MET A 403 36.49 15.79 -40.75
CA MET A 403 36.80 16.87 -41.69
C MET A 403 36.01 18.15 -41.35
N ASN A 404 34.69 18.04 -41.17
CA ASN A 404 33.81 19.16 -40.81
C ASN A 404 34.19 19.76 -39.45
N ASN A 405 34.53 18.96 -38.46
CA ASN A 405 35.01 19.42 -37.15
C ASN A 405 36.40 20.08 -37.25
N CYS A 406 37.26 19.64 -38.17
CA CYS A 406 38.51 20.35 -38.49
C CYS A 406 38.22 21.71 -39.13
N MET A 407 37.40 21.76 -40.18
CA MET A 407 36.99 23.01 -40.83
C MET A 407 36.32 23.96 -39.84
N ARG A 408 35.43 23.47 -38.96
CA ARG A 408 34.81 24.27 -37.88
C ARG A 408 35.83 24.75 -36.84
N ARG A 409 36.96 24.06 -36.63
CA ARG A 409 38.06 24.58 -35.77
C ARG A 409 38.88 25.67 -36.48
N VAL A 410 39.02 25.58 -37.80
CA VAL A 410 39.74 26.59 -38.62
C VAL A 410 38.89 27.84 -38.86
N TYR A 411 37.58 27.69 -39.11
CA TYR A 411 36.64 28.79 -39.30
C TYR A 411 36.11 29.41 -38.00
N ARG A 412 36.35 28.79 -36.83
CA ARG A 412 36.24 29.52 -35.56
C ARG A 412 37.28 30.61 -35.60
N GLU A 413 36.82 31.86 -35.58
CA GLU A 413 37.71 33.01 -35.41
C GLU A 413 38.65 32.74 -34.25
N ALA A 414 39.95 32.83 -34.51
CA ALA A 414 40.94 32.67 -33.46
C ALA A 414 40.64 33.73 -32.40
N LYS A 415 40.13 33.32 -31.23
CA LYS A 415 39.93 34.20 -30.08
C LYS A 415 41.24 34.93 -29.88
N ARG A 416 41.27 36.22 -30.25
CA ARG A 416 42.44 37.06 -30.06
C ARG A 416 42.58 37.19 -28.55
N TYR A 417 43.43 36.34 -27.99
CA TYR A 417 43.99 36.55 -26.68
C TYR A 417 44.75 37.86 -26.76
N THR A 418 44.05 38.95 -26.44
CA THR A 418 44.68 40.17 -26.00
C THR A 418 45.56 39.75 -24.83
N GLY A 419 46.88 39.80 -25.04
CA GLY A 419 47.84 39.44 -24.01
C GLY A 419 47.56 40.27 -22.75
N ARG A 420 48.09 39.83 -21.60
CA ARG A 420 48.00 40.63 -20.35
C ARG A 420 48.34 42.08 -20.68
N LYS A 421 47.38 42.99 -20.53
CA LYS A 421 47.54 44.40 -20.92
C LYS A 421 48.83 44.91 -20.29
N LEU A 422 49.74 45.42 -21.12
CA LEU A 422 51.03 45.93 -20.67
C LEU A 422 50.75 47.02 -19.63
N MET A 423 51.21 46.84 -18.39
CA MET A 423 51.09 47.88 -17.36
C MET A 423 51.77 49.14 -17.86
N GLN A 424 51.01 50.22 -18.05
CA GLN A 424 51.57 51.52 -18.37
C GLN A 424 52.48 51.97 -17.22
N ARG A 425 53.77 52.07 -17.50
CA ARG A 425 54.75 52.65 -16.58
C ARG A 425 54.89 54.13 -16.93
N CYS A 426 54.49 54.97 -15.99
CA CYS A 426 54.49 56.44 -16.03
C CYS A 426 53.44 57.08 -16.95
N ILE A 427 52.65 58.00 -16.38
CA ILE A 427 51.73 58.89 -17.10
C ILE A 427 52.47 60.22 -17.35
N PRO A 428 52.73 60.60 -18.61
CA PRO A 428 53.19 61.95 -18.92
C PRO A 428 52.01 62.92 -18.84
N VAL A 429 52.01 63.79 -17.83
CA VAL A 429 50.98 64.85 -17.70
C VAL A 429 51.25 65.94 -18.73
N GLN A 430 50.42 66.06 -19.78
CA GLN A 430 50.12 67.36 -20.41
C GLN A 430 48.68 67.49 -20.93
N LYS A 431 48.03 68.53 -20.38
CA LYS A 431 47.07 69.47 -21.00
C LYS A 431 45.70 68.94 -21.49
N LYS A 432 44.67 69.63 -20.99
CA LYS A 432 43.25 69.48 -21.34
C LYS A 432 42.99 69.92 -22.79
N ALA A 433 42.22 69.13 -23.52
CA ALA A 433 41.43 69.56 -24.67
C ALA A 433 40.10 68.80 -24.68
N GLU A 434 39.03 69.60 -24.60
CA GLU A 434 37.59 69.40 -24.89
C GLU A 434 36.95 68.02 -25.03
N VAL A 435 35.73 67.92 -24.47
CA VAL A 435 34.84 66.75 -24.49
C VAL A 435 33.89 66.81 -25.68
N VAL A 436 33.67 65.68 -26.35
CA VAL A 436 32.39 65.36 -27.01
C VAL A 436 32.02 63.90 -26.66
N ALA A 437 30.89 63.70 -26.00
CA ALA A 437 30.22 62.40 -25.84
C ALA A 437 29.32 62.15 -27.07
N GLU A 438 29.03 60.95 -27.56
CA GLU A 438 28.14 59.88 -27.05
C GLU A 438 27.88 58.95 -28.28
N PRO A 439 27.08 57.86 -28.23
CA PRO A 439 26.64 57.04 -27.10
C PRO A 439 26.94 55.54 -27.28
N SER A 440 26.68 54.75 -26.22
CA SER A 440 26.65 53.28 -26.25
C SER A 440 25.31 52.72 -26.73
N ALA A 441 25.33 51.58 -27.44
CA ALA A 441 24.15 50.74 -27.73
C ALA A 441 24.29 49.35 -27.07
N PRO A 442 23.19 48.63 -26.79
CA PRO A 442 23.10 47.75 -25.63
C PRO A 442 23.62 46.32 -25.83
N VAL A 443 23.88 45.67 -24.69
CA VAL A 443 23.99 44.21 -24.56
C VAL A 443 22.57 43.63 -24.49
N GLU A 444 22.24 42.67 -25.36
CA GLU A 444 21.13 41.75 -25.11
C GLU A 444 21.64 40.60 -24.22
N GLU A 445 20.98 40.40 -23.08
CA GLU A 445 21.21 39.27 -22.20
C GLU A 445 20.33 38.09 -22.63
N ASP A 446 20.93 36.89 -22.73
CA ASP A 446 20.23 35.65 -23.08
C ASP A 446 19.49 35.08 -21.85
N PRO A 447 18.15 35.01 -21.84
CA PRO A 447 17.36 34.70 -20.64
C PRO A 447 17.35 33.21 -20.24
N HIS A 448 18.23 32.37 -20.78
CA HIS A 448 18.22 30.91 -20.55
C HIS A 448 19.38 30.35 -19.71
N ALA A 449 20.15 31.20 -19.02
CA ALA A 449 21.34 30.78 -18.27
C ALA A 449 21.08 30.01 -16.96
N GLU A 450 19.88 30.06 -16.36
CA GLU A 450 19.68 29.68 -14.94
C GLU A 450 18.91 28.36 -14.67
N LEU A 451 18.58 27.55 -15.69
CA LEU A 451 17.74 26.35 -15.51
C LEU A 451 18.48 25.01 -15.29
N LEU A 452 19.73 25.01 -14.81
CA LEU A 452 20.55 23.77 -14.69
C LEU A 452 21.36 23.57 -13.40
N THR A 453 21.07 24.29 -12.31
CA THR A 453 21.79 24.11 -11.01
C THR A 453 20.90 24.17 -9.77
N GLU A 454 19.94 23.26 -9.65
CA GLU A 454 19.37 22.79 -8.38
C GLU A 454 19.05 21.27 -8.55
N GLY A 455 19.22 20.37 -7.59
CA GLY A 455 19.84 20.41 -6.26
C GLY A 455 19.65 19.02 -5.63
N TRP A 456 20.70 18.43 -5.03
CA TRP A 456 20.60 17.16 -4.28
C TRP A 456 21.27 17.33 -2.91
N GLU A 457 20.45 17.53 -1.88
CA GLU A 457 20.73 17.19 -0.48
C GLU A 457 19.55 16.38 0.07
#